data_AF-A0A3A8Z0S9-F1
#
_entry.id   AF-A0A3A8Z0S9-F1
#
_cell.length_a   1.000
_cell.length_b   1.000
_cell.length_c   1.000
_cell.angle_alpha   90.00
_cell.angle_beta   90.00
_cell.angle_gamma   90.00
#
_symmetry.space_group_name_H-M   'P 1'
#
loop_
_entity.id
_entity.type
_entity.pdbx_description
1 polymer ?
#
loop_
_entity_poly.entity_id
_entity_poly.type
_entity_poly.pdbx_seq_one_letter_code
_entity_poly.pdbx_strand_id
1 'polypeptide(L)'
;MLLPGRYKAENTEDIFHKYFITMDVKETEKSYIFQLVEFKSRYSASHIEHLFSKSRRVVIKKNRGGHGIRVWGDDNFTLYPFQAGIPFYFEKQE
;
A
#
# COMPACT_ATOMS: atom_id res chain seq x y z
N MET A 1 15.03 -6.32 0.13
CA MET A 1 14.31 -5.48 1.11
C MET A 1 13.94 -4.22 0.38
N LEU A 2 12.72 -3.72 0.56
CA LEU A 2 12.28 -2.44 0.08
C LEU A 2 13.13 -1.33 0.70
N LEU A 3 13.56 -0.40 -0.14
CA LEU A 3 14.21 0.82 0.31
C LEU A 3 13.22 1.62 1.16
N PRO A 4 13.66 2.20 2.29
CA PRO A 4 12.81 3.13 3.00
C PRO A 4 12.56 4.35 2.11
N GLY A 5 11.32 4.85 2.11
CA GLY A 5 10.98 6.01 1.31
C GLY A 5 9.49 6.15 1.09
N ARG A 6 9.14 7.11 0.23
CA ARG A 6 7.78 7.38 -0.17
C ARG A 6 7.42 6.54 -1.39
N TYR A 7 6.27 5.91 -1.34
CA TYR A 7 5.76 5.07 -2.42
C TYR A 7 4.37 5.54 -2.83
N LYS A 8 4.07 5.41 -4.12
CA LYS A 8 2.80 5.81 -4.70
C LYS A 8 2.18 4.66 -5.48
N ALA A 9 0.88 4.48 -5.30
CA ALA A 9 0.02 3.69 -6.18
C ALA A 9 -1.00 4.62 -6.81
N GLU A 10 -1.21 4.51 -8.11
CA GLU A 10 -2.22 5.28 -8.80
C GLU A 10 -2.93 4.48 -9.89
N ASN A 11 -4.18 4.85 -10.14
CA ASN A 11 -4.89 4.48 -11.34
C ASN A 11 -5.48 5.77 -11.92
N THR A 12 -5.19 6.03 -13.19
CA THR A 12 -5.67 7.19 -13.94
C THR A 12 -6.41 6.81 -15.22
N GLU A 13 -6.68 5.52 -15.44
CA GLU A 13 -7.27 5.00 -16.67
C GLU A 13 -8.75 5.36 -16.81
N ASP A 14 -9.49 5.39 -15.70
CA ASP A 14 -10.92 5.72 -15.67
C ASP A 14 -11.27 6.69 -14.54
N ILE A 15 -12.21 7.60 -14.79
CA ILE A 15 -12.61 8.66 -13.85
C ILE A 15 -13.35 8.13 -12.62
N PHE A 16 -14.05 7.00 -12.72
CA PHE A 16 -14.77 6.40 -11.60
C PHE A 16 -13.84 5.53 -10.76
N HIS A 17 -12.85 4.91 -11.40
CA HIS A 17 -11.85 4.08 -10.74
C HIS A 17 -10.55 4.81 -10.37
N LYS A 18 -10.48 6.13 -10.62
CA LYS A 18 -9.31 6.94 -10.30
C LYS A 18 -8.95 6.89 -8.81
N TYR A 19 -7.68 6.63 -8.52
CA TYR A 19 -7.15 6.75 -7.17
C TYR A 19 -5.69 7.21 -7.17
N PHE A 20 -5.30 7.82 -6.06
CA PHE A 20 -3.92 8.13 -5.70
C PHE A 20 -3.72 7.77 -4.23
N ILE A 21 -2.74 6.91 -3.97
CA ILE A 21 -2.37 6.47 -2.63
C ILE A 21 -0.88 6.71 -2.47
N THR A 22 -0.50 7.51 -1.48
CA THR A 22 0.90 7.78 -1.16
C THR A 22 1.15 7.36 0.27
N MET A 23 2.21 6.59 0.51
CA MET A 23 2.61 6.17 1.85
C MET A 23 4.12 6.14 2.02
N ASP A 24 4.58 6.44 3.23
CA ASP A 24 5.96 6.17 3.62
C ASP A 24 6.08 4.71 4.05
N VAL A 25 7.09 4.04 3.50
CA VAL A 25 7.36 2.62 3.68
C VAL A 25 8.67 2.44 4.41
N LYS A 26 8.66 1.56 5.40
CA LYS A 26 9.86 1.04 6.03
C LYS A 26 9.73 -0.46 6.20
N GLU A 27 10.62 -1.22 5.57
CA GLU A 27 10.76 -2.65 5.82
C GLU A 27 11.63 -2.88 7.07
N THR A 28 11.21 -3.85 7.89
CA THR A 28 12.03 -4.44 8.95
C THR A 28 12.22 -5.93 8.67
N GLU A 29 13.03 -6.61 9.47
CA GLU A 29 13.22 -8.05 9.34
C GLU A 29 11.89 -8.83 9.36
N LYS A 30 10.95 -8.43 10.24
CA LYS A 30 9.72 -9.19 10.52
C LYS A 30 8.44 -8.57 9.96
N SER A 31 8.48 -7.32 9.50
CA SER A 31 7.28 -6.57 9.13
C SER A 31 7.54 -5.46 8.12
N TYR A 32 6.47 -4.97 7.52
CA TYR A 32 6.42 -3.70 6.81
C TYR A 32 5.68 -2.68 7.68
N ILE A 33 6.21 -1.47 7.75
CA ILE A 33 5.58 -0.34 8.41
C ILE A 33 5.16 0.63 7.32
N PHE A 34 3.87 0.94 7.28
CA PHE A 34 3.28 1.87 6.32
C PHE A 34 2.67 3.05 7.06
N GLN A 35 2.97 4.25 6.59
CA GLN A 35 2.39 5.49 7.07
C GLN A 35 1.68 6.17 5.90
N LEU A 36 0.35 6.24 5.97
CA LEU A 36 -0.45 6.90 4.94
C LEU A 36 -0.15 8.41 4.94
N VAL A 37 0.25 8.92 3.78
CA VAL A 37 0.58 10.33 3.53
C VAL A 37 -0.58 11.00 2.81
N GLU A 38 -1.03 10.41 1.71
CA GLU A 38 -2.12 10.92 0.90
C GLU A 38 -3.03 9.78 0.45
N PHE A 39 -4.33 10.03 0.47
CA PHE A 39 -5.34 9.12 -0.05
C PHE A 39 -6.42 9.93 -0.75
N LYS A 40 -6.55 9.72 -2.06
CA LYS A 40 -7.62 10.26 -2.89
C LYS A 40 -8.20 9.12 -3.69
N SER A 41 -9.44 8.75 -3.42
CA SER A 41 -10.19 7.80 -4.23
C SER A 41 -11.66 8.18 -4.19
N ARG A 42 -12.35 8.02 -5.31
CA ARG A 42 -13.79 8.26 -5.36
C ARG A 42 -14.56 6.98 -5.00
N TYR A 43 -14.19 5.84 -5.57
CA TYR A 43 -14.90 4.57 -5.38
C TYR A 43 -13.99 3.31 -5.36
N SER A 44 -12.78 3.37 -5.90
CA SER A 44 -11.97 2.18 -6.23
C SER A 44 -11.03 1.68 -5.14
N ALA A 45 -10.68 2.51 -4.16
CA ALA A 45 -9.66 2.18 -3.16
C ALA A 45 -10.18 2.15 -1.72
N SER A 46 -11.48 1.90 -1.51
CA SER A 46 -12.11 1.78 -0.19
C SER A 46 -11.41 0.77 0.73
N HIS A 47 -10.78 -0.28 0.17
CA HIS A 47 -10.00 -1.24 0.93
C HIS A 47 -8.77 -0.65 1.62
N ILE A 48 -8.14 0.36 1.02
CA ILE A 48 -7.02 1.08 1.63
C ILE A 48 -7.52 1.97 2.76
N GLU A 49 -8.65 2.65 2.57
CA GLU A 49 -9.30 3.40 3.64
C GLU A 49 -9.61 2.50 4.85
N HIS A 50 -10.13 1.29 4.61
CA HIS A 50 -10.37 0.33 5.68
C HIS A 50 -9.09 -0.12 6.38
N LEU A 51 -8.03 -0.43 5.63
CA LEU A 51 -6.72 -0.81 6.18
C LEU A 51 -6.18 0.24 7.16
N PHE A 52 -6.38 1.52 6.86
CA PHE A 52 -5.94 2.65 7.68
C PHE A 52 -7.03 3.26 8.58
N SER A 53 -8.21 2.63 8.68
CA SER A 53 -9.38 3.17 9.40
C SER A 53 -9.14 3.45 10.88
N LYS A 54 -8.30 2.63 11.53
CA LYS A 54 -7.95 2.77 12.96
C LYS A 54 -6.77 3.71 13.21
N SER A 55 -5.88 3.83 12.23
CA SER A 55 -4.64 4.59 12.34
C SER A 55 -4.07 4.85 10.96
N ARG A 56 -3.51 6.04 10.76
CA ARG A 56 -2.70 6.36 9.57
C ARG A 56 -1.41 5.53 9.48
N ARG A 57 -1.06 4.79 10.54
CA ARG A 57 0.09 3.88 10.57
C ARG A 57 -0.37 2.43 10.71
N VAL A 58 0.09 1.57 9.81
CA VAL A 58 -0.18 0.13 9.81
C VAL A 58 1.14 -0.64 9.84
N VAL A 59 1.15 -1.74 10.59
CA VAL A 59 2.28 -2.67 10.64
C VAL A 59 1.81 -4.03 10.17
N ILE A 60 2.36 -4.51 9.06
CA ILE A 60 2.01 -5.80 8.46
C ILE A 60 3.15 -6.77 8.69
N LYS A 61 2.91 -7.85 9.42
CA LYS A 61 3.91 -8.92 9.63
C LYS A 61 4.11 -9.71 8.34
N LYS A 62 5.36 -10.04 8.02
CA LYS A 62 5.69 -10.89 6.86
C LYS A 62 5.09 -12.29 7.00
N ASN A 63 5.06 -12.80 8.23
CA ASN A 63 4.49 -14.10 8.56
C ASN A 63 3.19 -13.92 9.34
N ARG A 64 2.11 -14.59 8.90
CA ARG A 64 0.79 -14.59 9.55
C ARG A 64 0.23 -13.18 9.81
N GLY A 65 0.47 -12.24 8.89
CA GLY A 65 0.06 -10.83 9.01
C GLY A 65 -1.34 -10.51 8.50
N GLY A 66 -2.07 -11.48 7.94
CA GLY A 66 -3.43 -11.28 7.42
C GLY A 66 -3.54 -10.55 6.07
N HIS A 67 -2.45 -9.95 5.60
CA HIS A 67 -2.38 -9.22 4.33
C HIS A 67 -1.27 -9.80 3.44
N GLY A 68 -1.53 -9.85 2.13
CA GLY A 68 -0.56 -10.30 1.16
C GLY A 68 0.33 -9.13 0.71
N ILE A 69 1.64 -9.33 0.70
CA ILE A 69 2.60 -8.39 0.10
C ILE A 69 3.52 -9.17 -0.81
N ARG A 70 3.64 -8.73 -2.06
CA ARG A 70 4.58 -9.26 -3.04
C ARG A 70 5.58 -8.18 -3.39
N VAL A 71 6.84 -8.40 -3.04
CA VAL A 71 7.95 -7.49 -3.39
C VAL A 71 8.51 -7.94 -4.74
N TRP A 72 8.67 -7.01 -5.69
CA TRP A 72 9.19 -7.32 -7.02
C TRP A 72 10.64 -6.83 -7.20
N GLY A 73 10.98 -5.72 -6.56
CA GLY A 73 12.30 -5.12 -6.50
C GLY A 73 12.57 -4.44 -5.16
N ASP A 74 13.60 -3.61 -5.08
CA ASP A 74 13.89 -2.79 -3.90
C ASP A 74 13.05 -1.49 -3.88
N ASP A 75 12.47 -1.09 -5.00
CA ASP A 75 11.71 0.14 -5.20
C ASP A 75 10.24 -0.10 -5.55
N ASN A 76 9.75 -1.34 -5.58
CA ASN A 76 8.37 -1.63 -5.92
C ASN A 76 7.80 -2.89 -5.27
N PHE A 77 6.48 -2.86 -5.03
CA PHE A 77 5.75 -3.97 -4.44
C PHE A 77 4.25 -3.90 -4.76
N THR A 78 3.57 -5.02 -4.56
CA THR A 78 2.11 -5.12 -4.60
C THR A 78 1.58 -5.44 -3.20
N LEU A 79 0.63 -4.64 -2.73
CA LEU A 79 -0.11 -4.86 -1.48
C LEU A 79 -1.52 -5.38 -1.77
N TYR A 80 -1.91 -6.43 -1.07
CA TYR A 80 -3.27 -6.96 -1.01
C TYR A 80 -3.86 -6.59 0.36
N PRO A 81 -4.68 -5.52 0.46
CA PRO A 81 -5.24 -5.08 1.74
C PRO A 81 -6.18 -6.11 2.37
N PHE A 82 -6.68 -7.08 1.59
CA PHE A 82 -7.47 -8.22 2.05
C PHE A 82 -7.07 -9.48 1.27
N GLN A 83 -7.28 -10.67 1.86
CA GLN A 83 -6.94 -11.97 1.24
C GLN A 83 -7.58 -12.22 -0.14
N ALA A 84 -8.72 -11.60 -0.44
CA ALA A 84 -9.44 -11.72 -1.73
C ALA A 84 -9.71 -10.34 -2.38
N GLY A 85 -8.92 -9.32 -2.03
CA GLY A 85 -9.12 -7.95 -2.50
C GLY A 85 -8.34 -7.61 -3.78
N ILE A 86 -8.70 -6.48 -4.39
CA ILE A 86 -7.96 -5.88 -5.51
C ILE A 86 -6.57 -5.45 -5.02
N PRO A 87 -5.49 -5.87 -5.69
CA PRO A 87 -4.13 -5.44 -5.35
C PRO A 87 -3.86 -3.99 -5.72
N PHE A 88 -2.93 -3.37 -4.99
CA PHE A 88 -2.39 -2.04 -5.29
C PHE A 88 -0.89 -2.17 -5.53
N TYR A 89 -0.44 -1.73 -6.70
CA TYR A 89 0.97 -1.71 -7.07
C TYR A 89 1.58 -0.36 -6.70
N PHE A 90 2.67 -0.41 -5.94
CA PHE A 90 3.37 0.74 -5.39
C PHE A 90 4.78 0.83 -5.96
N GLU A 91 5.14 2.03 -6.39
CA GLU A 91 6.48 2.37 -6.84
C GLU A 91 7.04 3.48 -5.96
N LYS A 92 8.34 3.40 -5.67
CA LYS A 92 9.05 4.41 -4.89
C LYS A 92 9.08 5.71 -5.70
N GLN A 93 8.79 6.82 -5.05
CA GLN A 93 8.95 8.14 -5.64
C GLN A 93 10.43 8.55 -5.55
N GLU A 94 10.92 9.21 -6.61
CA GLU A 94 12.26 9.84 -6.63
C GLU A 94 12.44 10.90 -5.53
#